data_AF-A0A1G1WLW8-F1
#
_entry.id   AF-A0A1G1WLW8-F1
#
_cell.length_a   1.000
_cell.length_b   1.000
_cell.length_c   1.000
_cell.angle_alpha   90.00
_cell.angle_beta   90.00
_cell.angle_gamma   90.00
#
_symmetry.space_group_name_H-M   'P 1'
#
loop_
_entity.id
_entity.type
_entity.pdbx_description
1 polymer ?
#
loop_
_entity_poly.entity_id
_entity_poly.type
_entity_poly.pdbx_seq_one_letter_code
_entity_poly.pdbx_strand_id
1 'polypeptide(L)'
;MTKNPIINALAAVGYICIVASVMFYGSQYKGPDNSIFAPIAFISVFTLSAAVMGYLFLSQPLLMYFEGKKKEAVNLFLQTLAAFAVLTATILSLYFSGILY
;
A
#
# COMPACT_ATOMS: atom_id res chain seq x y z
N MET A 1 -11.46 -5.53 7.62
CA MET A 1 -10.17 -5.23 8.26
C MET A 1 -10.08 -5.99 9.58
N THR A 2 -9.04 -6.81 9.77
CA THR A 2 -8.93 -7.68 10.95
C THR A 2 -8.10 -6.99 12.04
N LYS A 3 -8.32 -7.33 13.32
CA LYS A 3 -7.53 -6.78 14.44
C LYS A 3 -6.04 -7.21 14.44
N ASN A 4 -5.59 -7.99 13.45
CA ASN A 4 -4.24 -8.50 13.39
C ASN A 4 -3.36 -7.61 12.48
N PRO A 5 -2.37 -6.88 13.04
CA PRO A 5 -1.51 -5.98 12.28
C PRO A 5 -0.71 -6.68 11.17
N ILE A 6 -0.33 -7.95 11.36
CA ILE A 6 0.48 -8.71 10.40
C ILE A 6 -0.34 -9.06 9.16
N ILE A 7 -1.59 -9.48 9.33
CA ILE A 7 -2.50 -9.77 8.21
C ILE A 7 -2.76 -8.51 7.39
N ASN A 8 -2.95 -7.38 8.08
CA ASN A 8 -3.16 -6.08 7.45
C ASN A 8 -1.93 -5.63 6.64
N ALA A 9 -0.73 -5.83 7.19
CA ALA A 9 0.52 -5.52 6.50
C ALA A 9 0.78 -6.44 5.29
N LEU A 10 0.48 -7.75 5.40
CA LEU A 10 0.56 -8.69 4.29
C LEU A 10 -0.44 -8.36 3.17
N ALA A 11 -1.67 -7.97 3.53
CA ALA A 11 -2.66 -7.53 2.55
C ALA A 11 -2.20 -6.26 1.81
N ALA A 12 -1.56 -5.32 2.52
CA ALA A 12 -0.97 -4.13 1.90
C ALA A 12 0.15 -4.50 0.92
N VAL A 13 1.05 -5.41 1.30
CA VAL A 13 2.12 -5.90 0.41
C VAL A 13 1.53 -6.60 -0.82
N GLY A 14 0.53 -7.47 -0.64
CA GLY A 14 -0.14 -8.15 -1.75
C GLY A 14 -0.80 -7.17 -2.73
N TYR A 15 -1.46 -6.12 -2.20
CA TYR A 15 -2.02 -5.06 -3.04
C TYR A 15 -0.93 -4.30 -3.82
N ILE A 16 0.21 -3.98 -3.19
CA ILE A 16 1.35 -3.34 -3.88
C ILE A 16 1.87 -4.22 -5.01
N CYS A 17 2.03 -5.54 -4.79
CA CYS A 17 2.48 -6.46 -5.84
C CYS A 17 1.55 -6.44 -7.06
N ILE A 18 0.23 -6.37 -6.84
CA ILE A 18 -0.75 -6.27 -7.93
C ILE A 18 -0.58 -4.95 -8.68
N VAL A 19 -0.55 -3.82 -7.96
CA VAL A 19 -0.39 -2.49 -8.58
C VAL A 19 0.92 -2.39 -9.36
N ALA A 20 2.02 -2.84 -8.77
CA ALA A 20 3.33 -2.86 -9.40
C ALA A 20 3.33 -3.72 -10.68
N SER A 21 2.68 -4.89 -10.66
CA SER A 21 2.53 -5.75 -11.84
C SER A 21 1.73 -5.05 -12.94
N VAL A 22 0.61 -4.41 -12.60
CA VAL A 22 -0.20 -3.64 -13.56
C VAL A 22 0.61 -2.51 -14.19
N MET A 23 1.39 -1.78 -13.40
CA MET A 23 2.25 -0.70 -13.92
C MET A 23 3.36 -1.25 -14.81
N PHE A 24 4.02 -2.33 -14.41
CA PHE A 24 5.10 -2.96 -15.17
C PHE A 24 4.60 -3.50 -16.51
N TYR A 25 3.62 -4.40 -16.51
CA TYR A 25 3.08 -4.99 -17.73
C TYR A 25 2.30 -3.98 -18.59
N GLY A 26 1.61 -3.03 -17.96
CA GLY A 26 0.90 -1.96 -18.66
C GLY A 26 1.85 -1.04 -19.44
N SER A 27 3.04 -0.75 -18.88
CA SER A 27 4.06 0.07 -19.57
C SER A 27 4.68 -0.59 -20.80
N GLN A 28 4.65 -1.93 -20.87
CA GLN A 28 5.12 -2.69 -22.02
C GLN A 28 4.15 -2.61 -23.21
N TYR A 29 2.87 -2.35 -22.94
CA TYR A 29 1.87 -2.03 -23.95
C TYR A 29 1.95 -0.54 -24.29
N LYS A 30 2.95 -0.14 -25.10
CA LYS A 30 3.06 1.23 -25.60
C LYS A 30 1.89 1.55 -26.55
N GLY A 31 0.94 2.35 -26.08
CA GLY A 31 0.08 3.16 -26.94
C GLY A 31 0.88 4.32 -27.57
N PRO A 32 0.28 5.10 -28.49
CA PRO A 32 0.98 6.19 -29.16
C PRO A 32 1.62 7.18 -28.18
N ASP A 33 2.87 7.59 -28.47
CA ASP A 33 3.79 8.29 -27.55
C ASP A 33 3.29 9.66 -27.03
N ASN A 34 2.16 10.17 -27.52
CA ASN A 34 1.58 11.48 -27.18
C ASN A 34 0.14 11.38 -26.64
N SER A 35 -0.09 10.41 -25.76
CA SER A 35 -1.42 10.10 -25.23
C SER A 35 -1.65 10.71 -23.85
N ILE A 36 -2.68 11.55 -23.70
CA ILE A 36 -3.18 12.03 -22.40
C ILE A 36 -3.66 10.90 -21.48
N PHE A 37 -3.90 9.70 -22.04
CA PHE A 37 -4.35 8.55 -21.26
C PHE A 37 -3.26 8.00 -20.34
N ALA A 38 -1.97 8.19 -20.66
CA ALA A 38 -0.88 7.75 -19.80
C ALA A 38 -0.86 8.47 -18.44
N PRO A 39 -0.86 9.82 -18.36
CA PRO A 39 -0.94 10.51 -17.07
C PRO A 39 -2.28 10.28 -16.35
N ILE A 40 -3.40 10.14 -17.08
CA ILE A 40 -4.70 9.80 -16.47
C ILE A 40 -4.63 8.42 -15.79
N ALA A 41 -4.15 7.39 -16.49
CA ALA A 41 -4.03 6.04 -15.94
C ALA A 41 -3.11 6.00 -14.71
N PHE A 42 -1.97 6.71 -14.77
CA PHE A 42 -1.07 6.83 -13.64
C PHE A 42 -1.75 7.46 -12.42
N ILE A 43 -2.42 8.61 -12.59
CA ILE A 43 -3.11 9.31 -11.50
C ILE A 43 -4.27 8.48 -10.96
N SER A 44 -5.01 7.78 -11.82
CA SER A 44 -6.11 6.89 -11.41
C SER A 44 -5.61 5.74 -10.53
N VAL A 45 -4.56 5.04 -10.94
CA VAL A 45 -3.97 3.94 -10.16
C VAL A 45 -3.36 4.46 -8.86
N PHE A 46 -2.69 5.60 -8.90
CA PHE A 46 -2.14 6.26 -7.71
C PHE A 46 -3.24 6.63 -6.70
N THR A 47 -4.31 7.26 -7.15
CA THR A 47 -5.43 7.70 -6.29
C THR A 47 -6.18 6.49 -5.72
N LEU A 48 -6.42 5.47 -6.55
CA LEU A 48 -7.02 4.22 -6.09
C LEU A 48 -6.15 3.54 -5.03
N SER A 49 -4.83 3.52 -5.23
CA SER A 49 -3.88 2.99 -4.24
C SER A 49 -3.92 3.76 -2.93
N ALA A 50 -3.90 5.10 -2.99
CA ALA A 50 -4.03 5.92 -1.78
C ALA A 50 -5.36 5.64 -1.04
N ALA A 51 -6.47 5.47 -1.76
CA ALA A 51 -7.77 5.15 -1.17
C ALA A 51 -7.79 3.75 -0.52
N VAL A 52 -7.25 2.73 -1.20
CA VAL A 52 -7.15 1.36 -0.67
C VAL A 52 -6.25 1.31 0.55
N MET A 53 -5.08 1.95 0.50
CA MET A 53 -4.17 2.02 1.65
C MET A 53 -4.77 2.83 2.79
N GLY A 54 -5.44 3.95 2.51
CA GLY A 54 -6.20 4.69 3.50
C GLY A 54 -7.23 3.80 4.20
N TYR A 55 -8.01 3.03 3.44
CA TYR A 55 -8.97 2.08 4.00
C TYR A 55 -8.30 1.00 4.85
N LEU A 56 -7.21 0.39 4.36
CA LEU A 56 -6.51 -0.67 5.08
C LEU A 56 -5.86 -0.15 6.39
N PHE A 57 -5.25 1.02 6.39
CA PHE A 57 -4.54 1.51 7.57
C PHE A 57 -5.48 2.23 8.55
N LEU A 58 -6.49 2.94 8.06
CA LEU A 58 -7.29 3.85 8.88
C LEU A 58 -8.65 3.28 9.27
N SER A 59 -9.27 2.35 8.51
CA SER A 59 -10.65 1.93 8.79
C SER A 59 -10.88 1.47 10.24
N GLN A 60 -9.98 0.66 10.78
CA GLN A 60 -10.11 0.12 12.13
C GLN A 60 -9.70 1.10 13.23
N PRO A 61 -8.56 1.81 13.12
CA PRO A 61 -8.23 2.91 14.03
C PRO A 61 -9.31 4.00 14.08
N LEU A 62 -9.89 4.37 12.94
CA LEU A 62 -10.93 5.41 12.86
C LEU A 62 -12.19 4.97 13.61
N LEU A 63 -12.59 3.71 13.46
CA LEU A 63 -13.74 3.15 14.19
C LEU A 63 -13.48 3.12 15.71
N MET A 64 -12.30 2.68 16.14
CA MET A 64 -11.90 2.72 17.56
C MET A 64 -11.81 4.15 18.11
N TYR A 65 -11.42 5.12 17.28
CA TYR A 65 -11.38 6.53 17.65
C TYR A 65 -12.79 7.08 17.92
N PHE A 66 -13.77 6.74 17.07
CA PHE A 66 -15.18 7.11 17.27
C PHE A 66 -15.83 6.40 18.46
N GLU A 67 -15.39 5.18 18.80
CA GLU A 67 -15.78 4.47 20.03
C GLU A 67 -15.16 5.06 21.31
N GLY A 68 -14.40 6.15 21.22
CA GLY A 68 -13.74 6.82 22.36
C GLY A 68 -12.41 6.20 22.79
N LYS A 69 -11.96 5.11 22.15
CA LYS A 69 -10.71 4.39 22.45
C LYS A 69 -9.51 5.02 21.73
N LYS A 70 -9.34 6.34 21.88
CA LYS A 70 -8.36 7.13 21.12
C LYS A 70 -6.92 6.63 21.25
N LYS A 71 -6.50 6.27 22.48
CA LYS A 71 -5.14 5.77 22.73
C LYS A 71 -4.88 4.44 22.04
N GLU A 72 -5.83 3.51 22.12
CA GLU A 72 -5.71 2.21 21.46
C GLU A 72 -5.76 2.32 19.95
N ALA A 73 -6.61 3.21 19.41
CA ALA A 73 -6.69 3.51 17.99
C ALA A 73 -5.35 3.98 17.41
N VAL A 74 -4.72 4.98 18.05
CA VAL A 74 -3.41 5.49 17.64
C VAL A 74 -2.34 4.42 17.76
N ASN A 75 -2.37 3.62 18.84
CA ASN A 75 -1.41 2.54 19.02
C ASN A 75 -1.54 1.46 17.93
N LEU A 76 -2.77 1.06 17.57
CA LEU A 76 -3.02 0.10 16.50
C LEU A 76 -2.56 0.62 15.13
N PHE A 77 -2.82 1.90 14.83
CA PHE A 77 -2.36 2.55 13.61
C PHE A 77 -0.83 2.56 13.54
N LEU A 78 -0.16 3.03 14.60
CA LEU A 78 1.31 3.10 14.64
C LEU A 78 1.95 1.72 14.55
N GLN A 79 1.39 0.71 15.19
CA GLN A 79 1.88 -0.68 15.07
C GLN A 79 1.74 -1.21 13.65
N THR A 80 0.60 -0.95 13.00
CA THR A 80 0.37 -1.36 11.60
C THR A 80 1.34 -0.62 10.65
N LEU A 81 1.55 0.68 10.87
CA LEU A 81 2.50 1.48 10.11
C LEU A 81 3.94 1.02 10.33
N ALA A 82 4.35 0.74 11.56
CA ALA A 82 5.68 0.24 11.88
C ALA A 82 5.94 -1.14 11.26
N ALA A 83 4.97 -2.07 11.35
CA ALA A 83 5.08 -3.38 10.71
C ALA A 83 5.23 -3.25 9.18
N PHE A 84 4.43 -2.39 8.56
CA PHE A 84 4.55 -2.12 7.12
C PHE A 84 5.89 -1.46 6.75
N ALA A 85 6.40 -0.54 7.57
CA ALA A 85 7.69 0.10 7.38
C ALA A 85 8.85 -0.91 7.47
N VAL A 86 8.80 -1.83 8.43
CA VAL A 86 9.80 -2.91 8.56
C VAL A 86 9.78 -3.84 7.35
N LEU A 87 8.59 -4.25 6.89
CA LEU A 87 8.46 -5.07 5.68
C LEU A 87 9.00 -4.33 4.45
N THR A 88 8.66 -3.06 4.30
CA THR A 88 9.15 -2.22 3.20
C THR A 88 10.68 -2.10 3.24
N ALA A 89 11.26 -1.80 4.40
CA ALA A 89 12.70 -1.71 4.57
C ALA A 89 13.40 -3.05 4.28
N THR A 90 12.79 -4.17 4.67
CA THR A 90 13.30 -5.52 4.39
C THR A 90 13.32 -5.79 2.88
N ILE A 91 12.21 -5.53 2.18
CA ILE A 91 12.11 -5.70 0.73
C ILE A 91 13.15 -4.82 0.00
N LEU A 92 13.28 -3.56 0.40
CA LEU A 92 14.26 -2.65 -0.20
C LEU A 92 15.70 -3.09 0.08
N SER A 93 15.99 -3.56 1.30
CA SER A 93 17.32 -4.06 1.66
C SER A 93 17.66 -5.31 0.85
N LEU A 94 16.71 -6.24 0.68
CA LEU A 94 16.87 -7.42 -0.18
C LEU A 94 17.12 -7.01 -1.64
N TYR A 95 16.40 -5.99 -2.14
CA TYR A 95 16.61 -5.46 -3.48
C TYR A 95 18.01 -4.88 -3.67
N PHE A 96 18.48 -4.03 -2.74
CA PHE A 96 19.81 -3.43 -2.81
C PHE A 96 20.96 -4.41 -2.54
N SER A 97 20.70 -5.51 -1.82
CA SER A 97 21.69 -6.56 -1.60
C SER A 97 22.03 -7.39 -2.84
N GLY A 98 21.26 -7.23 -3.93
CA GLY A 98 21.43 -8.00 -5.16
C GLY A 98 20.89 -9.43 -5.09
N ILE A 99 20.27 -9.84 -3.98
CA ILE A 99 19.60 -11.15 -3.85
C ILE A 99 18.37 -11.25 -4.76
N LEU A 100 17.69 -10.12 -5.01
CA LEU A 100 16.51 -10.02 -5.87
C LEU A 100 16.86 -9.67 -7.33
N TYR A 101 18.10 -9.93 -7.77
CA TYR A 101 18.58 -9.73 -9.14
C TYR A 101 18.91 -11.05 -9.83
#